data_AF-A0A7W1VU31-F1
#
_entry.id   AF-A0A7W1VU31-F1
#
_cell.length_a   1.000
_cell.length_b   1.000
_cell.length_c   1.000
_cell.angle_alpha   90.00
_cell.angle_beta   90.00
_cell.angle_gamma   90.00
#
_symmetry.space_group_name_H-M   'P 1'
#
loop_
_entity.id
_entity.type
_entity.pdbx_description
1 polymer ?
#
loop_
_entity_poly.entity_id
_entity_poly.type
_entity_poly.pdbx_seq_one_letter_code
_entity_poly.pdbx_strand_id
1 'polypeptide(L)'
;MSNSLSMGIPSNAVTLTPEQVAELNRNLSRMRHDINNHLSLIIAAAELLRFKPEMREKMAVTLSEQAPRITSEITKFSAEFEKTFGITRE
;
A
#
# COMPACT_ATOMS: atom_id res chain seq x y z
N MET A 1 -22.27 -7.21 1.84
CA MET A 1 -22.24 -6.55 0.53
C MET A 1 -20.91 -6.85 -0.11
N SER A 2 -20.90 -7.80 -1.04
CA SER A 2 -19.69 -8.29 -1.70
C SER A 2 -19.39 -7.41 -2.89
N ASN A 3 -18.41 -6.51 -2.77
CA ASN A 3 -17.93 -5.73 -3.92
C ASN A 3 -16.69 -6.44 -4.47
N SER A 4 -16.92 -7.51 -5.23
CA SER A 4 -15.88 -8.14 -6.03
C SER A 4 -15.57 -7.16 -7.17
N LEU A 5 -14.51 -6.36 -7.03
CA LEU A 5 -13.94 -5.58 -8.13
C LEU A 5 -13.41 -6.59 -9.15
N SER A 6 -14.17 -6.93 -10.20
CA SER A 6 -13.63 -7.70 -11.32
C SER A 6 -12.60 -6.82 -12.02
N MET A 7 -11.32 -7.14 -11.81
CA MET A 7 -10.23 -6.51 -12.55
C MET A 7 -10.29 -7.04 -13.99
N GLY A 8 -10.35 -6.16 -14.98
CA GLY A 8 -10.31 -6.54 -16.38
C GLY A 8 -8.94 -7.13 -16.71
N ILE A 9 -8.88 -8.44 -16.93
CA ILE A 9 -7.64 -9.13 -17.31
C ILE A 9 -7.35 -8.82 -18.79
N PRO A 10 -6.10 -8.49 -19.18
CA PRO A 10 -5.77 -8.21 -20.57
C PRO A 10 -6.05 -9.43 -21.44
N SER A 11 -6.74 -9.22 -22.57
CA SER A 11 -7.08 -10.29 -23.51
C SER A 11 -5.92 -10.68 -24.45
N ASN A 12 -4.82 -9.93 -24.43
CA ASN A 12 -3.65 -10.10 -25.28
C ASN A 12 -2.37 -10.09 -24.44
N ALA A 13 -1.28 -10.67 -24.97
CA ALA A 13 0.02 -10.63 -24.32
C ALA A 13 0.48 -9.18 -24.11
N VAL A 14 0.89 -8.87 -22.87
CA VAL A 14 1.50 -7.59 -22.51
C VAL A 14 3.02 -7.76 -22.59
N THR A 15 3.67 -7.01 -23.46
CA THR A 15 5.14 -6.97 -23.55
C THR A 15 5.66 -5.72 -22.87
N LEU A 16 6.56 -5.89 -21.91
CA LEU A 16 7.21 -4.80 -21.19
C LEU A 16 8.67 -4.65 -21.63
N THR A 17 9.15 -3.43 -21.76
CA THR A 17 10.57 -3.17 -21.95
C THR A 17 11.34 -3.39 -20.64
N PRO A 18 12.66 -3.65 -20.70
CA PRO A 18 13.49 -3.74 -19.49
C PRO A 18 13.37 -2.51 -18.57
N GLU A 19 13.22 -1.32 -19.15
CA GLU A 19 13.06 -0.05 -18.41
C GLU A 19 11.74 -0.02 -17.63
N GLN A 20 10.65 -0.47 -18.26
CA GLN A 20 9.33 -0.57 -17.61
C GLN A 20 9.37 -1.58 -16.45
N VAL A 21 10.03 -2.73 -16.63
CA VAL A 21 10.21 -3.72 -15.56
C VAL A 21 11.04 -3.14 -14.41
N ALA A 22 12.12 -2.43 -14.72
CA ALA A 22 12.98 -1.81 -13.73
C ALA A 22 12.23 -0.73 -12.93
N GLU A 23 11.40 0.08 -13.59
CA GLU A 23 10.55 1.07 -12.94
C GLU A 23 9.50 0.43 -12.03
N LEU A 24 8.81 -0.60 -12.50
CA LEU A 24 7.82 -1.32 -11.70
C LEU A 24 8.45 -1.94 -10.44
N ASN A 25 9.64 -2.52 -10.56
CA ASN A 25 10.37 -3.08 -9.41
C ASN A 25 10.82 -1.99 -8.41
N ARG A 26 11.26 -0.82 -8.90
CA ARG A 26 11.57 0.33 -8.03
C ARG A 26 10.32 0.79 -7.27
N ASN A 27 9.18 0.89 -7.95
CA ASN A 27 7.92 1.28 -7.33
C ASN A 27 7.43 0.25 -6.29
N LEU A 28 7.56 -1.04 -6.59
CA LEU A 28 7.26 -2.13 -5.65
C LEU A 28 8.17 -2.08 -4.41
N SER A 29 9.46 -1.79 -4.60
CA SER A 29 10.43 -1.69 -3.50
C SER A 29 10.15 -0.48 -2.62
N ARG A 30 9.78 0.66 -3.22
CA ARG A 30 9.36 1.86 -2.51
C ARG A 30 8.10 1.61 -1.67
N MET A 31 7.05 1.04 -2.28
CA MET A 31 5.82 0.69 -1.56
C MET A 31 6.12 -0.22 -0.35
N ARG A 32 6.92 -1.28 -0.53
CA ARG A 32 7.31 -2.19 0.56
C ARG A 32 8.02 -1.46 1.69
N HIS A 33 8.96 -0.57 1.36
CA HIS A 33 9.66 0.25 2.34
C HIS A 33 8.69 1.14 3.13
N ASP A 34 7.80 1.86 2.45
CA ASP A 34 6.89 2.82 3.08
C ASP A 34 5.85 2.12 3.96
N ILE A 35 5.31 0.97 3.52
CA ILE A 35 4.45 0.11 4.35
C ILE A 35 5.19 -0.37 5.60
N ASN A 36 6.43 -0.86 5.46
CA ASN A 36 7.20 -1.32 6.61
C ASN A 36 7.49 -0.19 7.61
N ASN A 37 7.70 1.03 7.14
CA ASN A 37 7.85 2.20 8.00
C ASN A 37 6.54 2.49 8.78
N HIS A 38 5.38 2.47 8.13
CA HIS A 38 4.09 2.62 8.81
C HIS A 38 3.82 1.51 9.83
N LEU A 39 4.13 0.26 9.51
CA LEU A 39 3.99 -0.86 10.44
C LEU A 39 4.90 -0.70 11.66
N SER A 40 6.13 -0.21 11.46
CA SER A 40 7.05 0.08 12.56
C SER A 40 6.50 1.14 13.51
N LEU A 41 5.86 2.19 12.98
CA LEU A 41 5.18 3.21 13.79
C LEU A 41 3.99 2.64 14.58
N ILE A 42 3.21 1.73 13.97
CA ILE A 42 2.09 1.05 14.66
C ILE A 42 2.62 0.24 15.85
N ILE A 43 3.66 -0.55 15.64
CA ILE A 43 4.26 -1.38 16.69
C ILE A 43 4.78 -0.50 17.82
N ALA A 44 5.55 0.54 17.50
CA ALA A 44 6.09 1.47 18.49
C ALA A 44 4.99 2.18 19.29
N ALA A 45 3.91 2.63 18.64
CA ALA A 45 2.78 3.25 19.31
C ALA A 45 2.05 2.27 20.23
N ALA A 46 1.86 1.02 19.80
CA ALA A 46 1.25 -0.03 20.61
C ALA A 46 2.10 -0.39 21.85
N GLU A 47 3.42 -0.46 21.69
CA GLU A 47 4.34 -0.66 22.81
C GLU A 47 4.32 0.51 23.79
N LEU A 48 4.39 1.75 23.29
CA LEU A 48 4.32 2.95 24.12
C LEU A 48 3.01 3.03 24.89
N LEU A 49 1.88 2.68 24.29
CA LEU A 49 0.58 2.60 24.98
C LEU A 49 0.60 1.64 26.18
N ARG A 50 1.34 0.54 26.06
CA ARG A 50 1.48 -0.46 27.13
C ARG A 50 2.28 0.09 28.32
N PHE A 51 3.31 0.88 28.05
CA PHE A 51 4.19 1.45 29.09
C PHE A 51 3.73 2.80 29.63
N LYS A 52 3.00 3.58 28.81
CA LYS A 52 2.55 4.95 29.09
C LYS A 52 1.07 5.12 28.73
N PRO A 53 0.15 4.58 29.55
CA PRO A 53 -1.29 4.66 29.31
C PRO A 53 -1.83 6.09 29.19
N GLU A 54 -1.14 7.08 29.78
CA GLU A 54 -1.47 8.49 29.70
C GLU A 54 -1.37 9.06 28.26
N MET A 55 -0.65 8.38 27.37
CA MET A 55 -0.51 8.78 25.96
C MET A 55 -1.62 8.24 25.06
N ARG A 56 -2.65 7.59 25.62
CA ARG A 56 -3.72 6.89 24.89
C ARG A 56 -4.34 7.68 23.75
N GLU A 57 -4.80 8.88 24.03
CA GLU A 57 -5.51 9.70 23.04
C GLU A 57 -4.61 10.04 21.84
N LYS A 58 -3.37 10.48 22.13
CA LYS A 58 -2.39 10.83 21.08
C LYS A 58 -1.99 9.64 20.21
N MET A 59 -1.80 8.47 20.84
CA MET A 59 -1.43 7.25 20.10
C MET A 59 -2.61 6.66 19.33
N ALA A 60 -3.84 6.76 19.84
CA ALA A 60 -5.04 6.35 19.12
C ALA A 60 -5.18 7.10 17.78
N VAL A 61 -4.96 8.43 17.79
CA VAL A 61 -4.91 9.24 16.56
C VAL A 61 -3.82 8.73 15.63
N THR A 62 -2.59 8.57 16.13
CA THR A 62 -1.44 8.12 15.33
C THR A 62 -1.72 6.77 14.65
N LEU A 63 -2.29 5.82 15.38
CA LEU A 63 -2.66 4.49 14.88
C LEU A 63 -3.77 4.55 13.84
N SER A 64 -4.81 5.35 14.08
CA SER A 64 -5.93 5.51 13.16
C SER A 64 -5.51 6.08 11.80
N GLU A 65 -4.45 6.90 11.77
CA GLU A 65 -3.90 7.47 10.53
C GLU A 65 -3.02 6.50 9.73
N GLN A 66 -2.42 5.47 10.35
CA GLN A 66 -1.49 4.59 9.63
C GLN A 66 -2.23 3.69 8.62
N ALA A 67 -3.41 3.19 8.96
CA ALA A 67 -4.16 2.29 8.08
C ALA A 67 -4.57 2.97 6.74
N PRO A 68 -5.11 4.20 6.73
CA PRO A 68 -5.34 4.95 5.49
C PRO A 68 -4.06 5.21 4.69
N ARG A 69 -2.93 5.49 5.35
CA ARG A 69 -1.64 5.72 4.66
C ARG A 69 -1.14 4.46 3.97
N ILE A 70 -1.17 3.31 4.65
CA ILE A 70 -0.83 2.00 4.08
C ILE A 70 -1.72 1.71 2.86
N THR A 71 -3.03 1.93 3.01
CA THR A 71 -4.00 1.73 1.91
C THR A 71 -3.68 2.62 0.72
N SER A 72 -3.29 3.88 0.96
CA SER A 72 -2.85 4.82 -0.07
C SER A 72 -1.60 4.32 -0.81
N GLU A 73 -0.58 3.83 -0.10
CA GLU A 73 0.63 3.30 -0.76
C GLU A 73 0.35 2.07 -1.62
N ILE A 74 -0.52 1.17 -1.15
CA ILE A 74 -1.00 0.03 -1.95
C ILE A 74 -1.74 0.52 -3.18
N THR A 75 -2.70 1.44 -3.00
CA THR A 75 -3.53 1.96 -4.10
C THR A 75 -2.69 2.63 -5.19
N LYS A 76 -1.69 3.43 -4.81
CA LYS A 76 -0.76 4.09 -5.74
C LYS A 76 0.02 3.07 -6.57
N PHE A 77 0.59 2.06 -5.93
CA PHE A 77 1.32 1.01 -6.64
C PHE A 77 0.39 0.19 -7.53
N SER A 78 -0.77 -0.22 -7.03
CA SER A 78 -1.78 -0.96 -7.79
C SER A 78 -2.19 -0.21 -9.05
N ALA A 79 -2.41 1.11 -8.98
CA ALA A 79 -2.75 1.91 -10.15
C ALA A 79 -1.64 1.91 -11.21
N GLU A 80 -0.37 2.05 -10.82
CA GLU A 80 0.74 2.01 -11.78
C GLU A 80 0.97 0.59 -12.33
N PHE A 81 0.78 -0.44 -11.49
CA PHE A 81 0.81 -1.83 -11.92
C PHE A 81 -0.28 -2.09 -12.96
N GLU A 82 -1.53 -1.77 -12.65
CA GLU A 82 -2.69 -1.95 -13.52
C GLU A 82 -2.48 -1.24 -14.86
N LYS A 83 -2.04 0.03 -14.82
CA LYS A 83 -1.69 0.82 -16.01
C LYS A 83 -0.58 0.18 -16.84
N THR A 84 0.49 -0.29 -16.20
CA THR A 84 1.63 -0.94 -16.89
C THR A 84 1.18 -2.20 -17.62
N PHE A 85 0.23 -2.94 -17.04
CA PHE A 85 -0.32 -4.15 -17.64
C PHE A 85 -1.57 -3.92 -18.50
N GLY A 86 -2.02 -2.68 -18.69
CA GLY A 86 -3.26 -2.41 -19.44
C GLY A 86 -4.51 -3.04 -18.80
N ILE A 87 -4.49 -3.26 -17.48
CA ILE A 87 -5.61 -3.77 -16.70
C ILE A 87 -6.55 -2.59 -16.43
N THR A 88 -7.75 -2.61 -17.03
CA THR A 88 -8.79 -1.61 -16.79
C THR A 88 -9.87 -2.17 -15.88
N ARG A 89 -10.46 -1.34 -15.02
CA ARG A 89 -11.67 -1.72 -14.26
C ARG A 89 -12.86 -1.80 -15.22
N GLU A 90 -13.66 -2.85 -15.12
CA GLU A 90 -14.97 -2.94 -15.80
C GLU A 90 -16.00 -1.99 -15.16
#